data_AF-A0A2P7SPT2-F1
#
_entry.id   AF-A0A2P7SPT2-F1
#
_cell.length_a   1.000
_cell.length_b   1.000
_cell.length_c   1.000
_cell.angle_alpha   90.00
_cell.angle_beta   90.00
_cell.angle_gamma   90.00
#
_symmetry.space_group_name_H-M   'P 1'
#
loop_
_entity.id
_entity.type
_entity.pdbx_description
1 polymer ?
#
loop_
_entity_poly.entity_id
_entity_poly.type
_entity_poly.pdbx_seq_one_letter_code
_entity_poly.pdbx_strand_id
1 'polypeptide(L)'
;MSVRRLAEPAVQPATFAFAGEMVGEAQRWIAKYPEGRQQSAVIPLLMLAQEQEGWVTKAAIEHVAGMLDMPLIRVLEVATFYTQFQLKPVGRQAHIQVCGTTPCMIMGAEKLMDVCRSKIHHDQFHPNAEGTLSWEEVECLGACVNAPMVMIFKDTYEDLTPERLAEIIDAFETGKGDTVIPGPQTARSVSAPIGGLTSLTEEKAVLKATRDREAREAAMADAGEAASVPPSKSAKPKTDAPETNPAIKTPSPEKASQNGEKAASVGAPVHSAAAANKAAEAVEKVEKQRSGRAPHDEPVTAFKAPETRQGAARAKAQVARPSLGDRNRPAGIEKPAVVDDLKLISGVGPKIEGILHSLGIYTFAQVAAWKTAEREWVDGYLNFKGRIERDDWVKQAKALAKGGVAEYIRVFGKKPV
;
A
#
# COMPACT_ATOMS: atom_id res chain seq x y z
N MET A 1 9.80 9.58 5.28
CA MET A 1 9.92 9.99 3.85
C MET A 1 10.87 9.01 3.20
N SER A 2 10.37 8.07 2.40
CA SER A 2 11.22 7.21 1.58
C SER A 2 12.06 8.08 0.67
N VAL A 3 13.39 7.97 0.74
CA VAL A 3 14.31 8.73 -0.11
C VAL A 3 14.24 8.14 -1.52
N ARG A 4 13.27 8.60 -2.33
CA ARG A 4 13.16 8.20 -3.75
C ARG A 4 14.27 8.89 -4.54
N ARG A 5 15.03 8.10 -5.30
CA ARG A 5 16.17 8.57 -6.10
C ARG A 5 15.96 8.18 -7.55
N LEU A 6 16.48 9.00 -8.46
CA LEU A 6 16.59 8.66 -9.86
C LEU A 6 17.46 7.41 -10.04
N ALA A 7 17.20 6.65 -11.10
CA ALA A 7 18.05 5.54 -11.49
C ALA A 7 19.50 5.99 -11.75
N GLU A 8 20.42 5.03 -11.61
CA GLU A 8 21.84 5.24 -11.81
C GLU A 8 22.14 5.79 -13.21
N PRO A 9 23.18 6.63 -13.37
CA PRO A 9 23.53 7.20 -14.67
C PRO A 9 23.73 6.16 -15.78
N ALA A 10 24.16 4.93 -15.44
CA ALA A 10 24.41 3.86 -16.39
C ALA A 10 23.16 3.39 -17.15
N VAL A 11 21.96 3.56 -16.57
CA VAL A 11 20.69 3.15 -17.19
C VAL A 11 19.82 4.31 -17.66
N GLN A 12 20.29 5.55 -17.45
CA GLN A 12 19.58 6.76 -17.89
C GLN A 12 19.86 7.01 -19.38
N PRO A 13 18.84 7.28 -20.21
CA PRO A 13 19.09 7.72 -21.58
C PRO A 13 19.78 9.09 -21.59
N ALA A 14 20.64 9.32 -22.58
CA ALA A 14 21.38 10.57 -22.70
C ALA A 14 20.48 11.75 -23.11
N THR A 15 19.38 11.49 -23.82
CA THR A 15 18.49 12.51 -24.38
C THR A 15 17.05 12.04 -24.35
N PHE A 16 16.12 12.98 -24.26
CA PHE A 16 14.69 12.75 -24.38
C PHE A 16 14.05 13.79 -25.30
N ALA A 17 13.08 13.34 -26.09
CA ALA A 17 12.15 14.19 -26.80
C ALA A 17 10.80 13.47 -26.90
N PHE A 18 9.71 14.22 -26.81
CA PHE A 18 8.39 13.67 -27.11
C PHE A 18 8.31 13.24 -28.58
N ALA A 19 7.82 12.02 -28.82
CA ALA A 19 7.65 11.48 -30.15
C ALA A 19 6.40 12.07 -30.82
N GLY A 20 6.53 12.52 -32.07
CA GLY A 20 5.41 12.88 -32.97
C GLY A 20 4.14 13.40 -32.29
N GLU A 21 3.11 12.54 -32.21
CA GLU A 21 1.79 12.86 -31.65
C GLU A 21 1.80 13.30 -30.18
N MET A 22 2.77 12.83 -29.38
CA MET A 22 2.93 13.21 -27.97
C MET A 22 3.32 14.67 -27.79
N VAL A 23 3.99 15.28 -28.78
CA VAL A 23 4.27 16.74 -28.77
C VAL A 23 2.96 17.52 -28.80
N GLY A 24 2.03 17.11 -29.65
CA GLY A 24 0.70 17.73 -29.75
C GLY A 24 -0.11 17.54 -28.47
N GLU A 25 -0.04 16.36 -27.85
CA GLU A 25 -0.70 16.10 -26.57
C GLU A 25 -0.10 16.94 -25.43
N ALA A 26 1.22 17.06 -25.34
CA ALA A 26 1.89 17.93 -24.37
C ALA A 26 1.44 19.39 -24.53
N GLN A 27 1.36 19.91 -25.77
CA GLN A 27 0.83 21.25 -26.04
C GLN A 27 -0.64 21.39 -25.64
N ARG A 28 -1.49 20.37 -25.90
CA ARG A 28 -2.88 20.35 -25.45
C ARG A 28 -3.00 20.43 -23.93
N TRP A 29 -2.15 19.72 -23.19
CA TRP A 29 -2.12 19.81 -21.73
C TRP A 29 -1.69 21.17 -21.23
N ILE A 30 -0.65 21.77 -21.82
CA ILE A 30 -0.20 23.13 -21.48
C ILE A 30 -1.34 24.14 -21.70
N ALA A 31 -2.05 24.03 -22.82
CA ALA A 31 -3.12 24.95 -23.20
C ALA A 31 -4.35 24.90 -22.26
N LYS A 32 -4.51 23.86 -21.43
CA LYS A 32 -5.57 23.81 -20.40
C LYS A 32 -5.35 24.81 -19.26
N TYR A 33 -4.13 25.31 -19.10
CA TYR A 33 -3.78 26.21 -18.01
C TYR A 33 -3.67 27.66 -18.51
N PRO A 34 -4.08 28.65 -17.69
CA PRO A 34 -3.97 30.06 -18.06
C PRO A 34 -2.53 30.47 -18.39
N GLU A 35 -2.39 31.53 -19.19
CA GLU A 35 -1.10 32.16 -19.46
C GLU A 35 -0.42 32.59 -18.15
N GLY A 36 0.89 32.30 -18.03
CA GLY A 36 1.68 32.51 -16.82
C GLY A 36 1.49 31.42 -15.74
N ARG A 37 0.63 30.43 -15.96
CA ARG A 37 0.37 29.29 -15.05
C ARG A 37 0.65 27.92 -15.68
N GLN A 38 1.40 27.89 -16.78
CA GLN A 38 1.73 26.68 -17.54
C GLN A 38 2.48 25.63 -16.70
N GLN A 39 3.20 26.05 -15.65
CA GLN A 39 3.87 25.16 -14.69
C GLN A 39 2.93 24.09 -14.10
N SER A 40 1.63 24.37 -14.05
CA SER A 40 0.60 23.42 -13.58
C SER A 40 0.50 22.18 -14.46
N ALA A 41 1.01 22.22 -15.69
CA ALA A 41 1.06 21.10 -16.63
C ALA A 41 2.20 20.11 -16.32
N VAL A 42 3.04 20.36 -15.31
CA VAL A 42 4.20 19.51 -15.00
C VAL A 42 3.82 18.05 -14.74
N ILE A 43 2.74 17.80 -13.99
CA ILE A 43 2.27 16.43 -13.68
C ILE A 43 1.85 15.69 -14.96
N PRO A 44 0.89 16.18 -15.77
CA PRO A 44 0.48 15.46 -16.98
C PRO A 44 1.63 15.30 -17.99
N LEU A 45 2.55 16.27 -18.11
CA LEU A 45 3.71 16.13 -19.00
C LEU A 45 4.68 15.02 -18.54
N LEU A 46 4.94 14.91 -17.23
CA LEU A 46 5.74 13.81 -16.69
C LEU A 46 5.04 12.46 -16.85
N MET A 47 3.70 12.42 -16.74
CA MET A 47 2.93 11.19 -16.99
C MET A 47 3.00 10.76 -18.47
N LEU A 48 2.95 11.71 -19.40
CA LEU A 48 3.14 11.44 -20.83
C LEU A 48 4.55 10.93 -21.13
N ALA A 49 5.58 11.54 -20.52
CA ALA A 49 6.95 11.09 -20.69
C ALA A 49 7.14 9.66 -20.16
N GLN A 50 6.55 9.36 -19.00
CA GLN A 50 6.52 8.01 -18.45
C GLN A 50 5.77 7.02 -19.34
N GLU A 51 4.68 7.41 -19.98
CA GLU A 51 3.98 6.54 -20.92
C GLU A 51 4.81 6.21 -22.17
N GLN A 52 5.62 7.16 -22.63
CA GLN A 52 6.52 6.96 -23.76
C GLN A 52 7.72 6.06 -23.42
N GLU A 53 8.35 6.25 -22.25
CA GLU A 53 9.59 5.55 -21.88
C GLU A 53 9.39 4.38 -20.91
N GLY A 54 8.19 4.22 -20.34
CA GLY A 54 7.86 3.29 -19.26
C GLY A 54 8.18 3.81 -17.85
N TRP A 55 8.99 4.86 -17.72
CA TRP A 55 9.42 5.48 -16.46
C TRP A 55 9.87 6.93 -16.70
N VAL A 56 10.00 7.74 -15.64
CA VAL A 56 10.44 9.13 -15.71
C VAL A 56 11.96 9.22 -15.62
N THR A 57 12.60 9.50 -16.76
CA THR A 57 14.06 9.65 -16.87
C THR A 57 14.54 11.04 -16.48
N LYS A 58 15.83 11.18 -16.16
CA LYS A 58 16.45 12.49 -15.91
C LYS A 58 16.31 13.41 -17.13
N ALA A 59 16.53 12.87 -18.32
CA ALA A 59 16.42 13.60 -19.57
C ALA A 59 14.98 14.09 -19.81
N ALA A 60 13.97 13.28 -19.49
CA ALA A 60 12.57 13.71 -19.56
C ALA A 60 12.25 14.85 -18.59
N ILE A 61 12.75 14.78 -17.35
CA ILE A 61 12.59 15.85 -16.35
C ILE A 61 13.22 17.17 -16.85
N GLU A 62 14.44 17.11 -17.40
CA GLU A 62 15.13 18.27 -17.96
C GLU A 62 14.37 18.86 -19.16
N HIS A 63 13.84 18.00 -20.02
CA HIS A 63 13.04 18.42 -21.17
C HIS A 63 11.74 19.13 -20.73
N VAL A 64 10.99 18.55 -19.80
CA VAL A 64 9.75 19.13 -19.26
C VAL A 64 10.03 20.45 -18.54
N ALA A 65 11.14 20.55 -17.81
CA ALA A 65 11.58 21.79 -17.17
C ALA A 65 11.79 22.91 -18.22
N GLY A 66 12.48 22.59 -19.32
CA GLY A 66 12.67 23.52 -20.43
C GLY A 66 11.36 23.92 -21.12
N MET A 67 10.45 22.96 -21.35
CA MET A 67 9.15 23.23 -21.99
C MET A 67 8.26 24.18 -21.18
N LEU A 68 8.31 24.11 -19.85
CA LEU A 68 7.45 24.89 -18.95
C LEU A 68 8.13 26.14 -18.39
N ASP A 69 9.37 26.43 -18.82
CA ASP A 69 10.23 27.48 -18.25
C ASP A 69 10.29 27.38 -16.71
N MET A 70 10.52 26.15 -16.22
CA MET A 70 10.60 25.83 -14.79
C MET A 70 12.05 25.55 -14.38
N PRO A 71 12.48 25.98 -13.18
CA PRO A 71 13.73 25.50 -12.62
C PRO A 71 13.72 23.98 -12.48
N LEU A 72 14.79 23.31 -12.92
CA LEU A 72 14.93 21.85 -12.89
C LEU A 72 14.60 21.25 -11.50
N ILE A 73 15.03 21.92 -10.43
CA ILE A 73 14.79 21.47 -9.06
C ILE A 73 13.29 21.35 -8.73
N ARG A 74 12.42 22.21 -9.29
CA ARG A 74 10.98 22.13 -9.05
C ARG A 74 10.35 20.93 -9.73
N VAL A 75 10.83 20.57 -10.92
CA VAL A 75 10.37 19.34 -11.60
C VAL A 75 10.88 18.10 -10.89
N LEU A 76 12.13 18.12 -10.37
CA LEU A 76 12.67 17.05 -9.53
C LEU A 76 11.90 16.88 -8.21
N GLU A 77 11.52 17.97 -7.55
CA GLU A 77 10.66 17.93 -6.35
C GLU A 77 9.34 17.22 -6.66
N VAL A 78 8.67 17.59 -7.76
CA VAL A 78 7.42 16.94 -8.19
C VAL A 78 7.64 15.46 -8.50
N ALA A 79 8.64 15.12 -9.33
CA ALA A 79 8.92 13.75 -9.75
C ALA A 79 9.25 12.83 -8.56
N THR A 80 9.96 13.35 -7.55
CA THR A 80 10.33 12.58 -6.34
C THR A 80 9.25 12.54 -5.28
N PHE A 81 8.35 13.53 -5.26
CA PHE A 81 7.25 13.61 -4.31
C PHE A 81 6.11 12.64 -4.64
N TYR A 82 5.65 12.60 -5.89
CA TYR A 82 4.53 11.75 -6.28
C TYR A 82 4.98 10.33 -6.60
N THR A 83 4.43 9.34 -5.89
CA THR A 83 4.82 7.92 -6.03
C THR A 83 4.46 7.33 -7.39
N GLN A 84 3.47 7.88 -8.08
CA GLN A 84 3.04 7.45 -9.42
C GLN A 84 4.12 7.58 -10.49
N PHE A 85 5.09 8.48 -10.30
CA PHE A 85 6.24 8.61 -11.19
C PHE A 85 7.28 7.56 -10.83
N GLN A 86 7.51 6.62 -11.75
CA GLN A 86 8.53 5.59 -11.64
C GLN A 86 9.87 6.21 -12.00
N LEU A 87 10.78 6.30 -11.02
CA LEU A 87 12.10 6.94 -11.20
C LEU A 87 13.20 5.94 -11.55
N LYS A 88 12.81 4.69 -11.78
CA LYS A 88 13.66 3.57 -12.19
C LYS A 88 12.94 2.74 -13.24
N PRO A 89 13.67 1.99 -14.08
CA PRO A 89 13.06 1.06 -15.01
C PRO A 89 12.14 0.07 -14.29
N VAL A 90 10.93 -0.09 -14.83
CA VAL A 90 9.94 -1.08 -14.40
C VAL A 90 9.67 -2.06 -15.54
N GLY A 91 8.95 -3.14 -15.25
CA GLY A 91 8.62 -4.19 -16.21
C GLY A 91 7.88 -3.64 -17.44
N ARG A 92 8.43 -3.91 -18.62
CA ARG A 92 7.90 -3.41 -19.91
C ARG A 92 6.57 -4.03 -20.34
N GLN A 93 6.23 -5.22 -19.86
CA GLN A 93 4.95 -5.88 -20.12
C GLN A 93 3.95 -5.64 -19.01
N ALA A 94 4.39 -5.63 -17.75
CA ALA A 94 3.54 -5.30 -16.62
C ALA A 94 4.33 -4.74 -15.43
N HIS A 95 3.78 -3.69 -14.83
CA HIS A 95 4.18 -3.19 -13.53
C HIS A 95 3.00 -3.30 -12.56
N ILE A 96 3.06 -4.29 -11.67
CA ILE A 96 1.97 -4.69 -10.79
C ILE A 96 2.08 -3.95 -9.46
N GLN A 97 1.10 -3.09 -9.18
CA GLN A 97 0.99 -2.32 -7.95
C GLN A 97 -0.09 -2.94 -7.07
N VAL A 98 0.32 -3.62 -5.99
CA VAL A 98 -0.60 -4.33 -5.08
C VAL A 98 -1.02 -3.41 -3.95
N CYS A 99 -2.33 -3.19 -3.76
CA CYS A 99 -2.83 -2.40 -2.64
C CYS A 99 -2.60 -3.14 -1.31
N GLY A 100 -1.76 -2.58 -0.44
CA GLY A 100 -1.41 -3.13 0.87
C GLY A 100 -2.26 -2.61 2.04
N THR A 101 -3.10 -1.59 1.82
CA THR A 101 -3.84 -0.95 2.92
C THR A 101 -4.88 -1.84 3.59
N THR A 102 -5.28 -1.47 4.81
CA THR A 102 -6.13 -2.27 5.70
C THR A 102 -7.32 -2.96 5.02
N PRO A 103 -8.15 -2.32 4.17
CA PRO A 103 -9.27 -3.00 3.52
C PRO A 103 -8.83 -4.14 2.58
N CYS A 104 -7.73 -3.96 1.85
CA CYS A 104 -7.17 -5.02 0.99
C CYS A 104 -6.43 -6.07 1.84
N MET A 105 -5.70 -5.65 2.87
CA MET A 105 -5.02 -6.54 3.81
C MET A 105 -5.99 -7.54 4.46
N ILE A 106 -7.10 -7.07 5.03
CA ILE A 106 -8.10 -7.96 5.66
C ILE A 106 -8.80 -8.89 4.66
N MET A 107 -8.85 -8.49 3.38
CA MET A 107 -9.37 -9.30 2.28
C MET A 107 -8.33 -10.25 1.68
N GLY A 108 -7.10 -10.26 2.20
CA GLY A 108 -6.05 -11.22 1.85
C GLY A 108 -5.03 -10.74 0.82
N ALA A 109 -4.82 -9.42 0.68
CA ALA A 109 -3.81 -8.86 -0.23
C ALA A 109 -2.38 -9.37 0.01
N GLU A 110 -2.03 -9.79 1.23
CA GLU A 110 -0.72 -10.41 1.52
C GLU A 110 -0.48 -11.66 0.65
N LYS A 111 -1.54 -12.44 0.35
CA LYS A 111 -1.44 -13.60 -0.54
C LYS A 111 -1.24 -13.19 -1.99
N LEU A 112 -1.74 -12.02 -2.40
CA LEU A 112 -1.45 -11.47 -3.73
C LEU A 112 0.03 -11.09 -3.82
N MET A 113 0.58 -10.49 -2.76
CA MET A 113 2.01 -10.19 -2.69
C MET A 113 2.86 -11.46 -2.72
N ASP A 114 2.43 -12.57 -2.10
CA ASP A 114 3.12 -13.87 -2.20
C ASP A 114 3.17 -14.39 -3.65
N VAL A 115 2.09 -14.21 -4.40
CA VAL A 115 2.07 -14.54 -5.84
C VAL A 115 3.10 -13.70 -6.58
N CYS A 116 3.13 -12.38 -6.37
CA CYS A 116 4.13 -11.50 -6.98
C CYS A 116 5.57 -11.88 -6.60
N ARG A 117 5.82 -12.20 -5.32
CA ARG A 117 7.12 -12.68 -4.81
C ARG A 117 7.61 -13.93 -5.56
N SER A 118 6.70 -14.86 -5.81
CA SER A 118 7.04 -16.15 -6.45
C SER A 118 7.15 -16.08 -7.97
N LYS A 119 6.30 -15.29 -8.64
CA LYS A 119 6.23 -15.26 -10.11
C LYS A 119 7.09 -14.18 -10.76
N ILE A 120 7.39 -13.09 -10.05
CA ILE A 120 8.07 -11.92 -10.63
C ILE A 120 9.47 -11.79 -10.02
N HIS A 121 9.53 -11.46 -8.73
CA HIS A 121 10.79 -11.27 -8.01
C HIS A 121 10.52 -11.30 -6.50
N HIS A 122 11.40 -11.89 -5.69
CA HIS A 122 11.22 -11.96 -4.24
C HIS A 122 11.11 -10.57 -3.60
N ASP A 123 11.96 -9.64 -4.02
CA ASP A 123 11.98 -8.26 -3.54
C ASP A 123 11.14 -7.34 -4.42
N GLN A 124 10.46 -6.38 -3.80
CA GLN A 124 9.71 -5.31 -4.46
C GLN A 124 10.65 -4.35 -5.21
N PHE A 125 10.13 -3.60 -6.19
CA PHE A 125 10.87 -2.60 -6.98
C PHE A 125 12.00 -3.19 -7.85
N HIS A 126 12.01 -4.51 -8.05
CA HIS A 126 12.95 -5.21 -8.91
C HIS A 126 12.21 -5.83 -10.10
N PRO A 127 12.68 -5.61 -11.34
CA PRO A 127 12.20 -6.38 -12.48
C PRO A 127 12.59 -7.87 -12.37
N ASN A 128 11.84 -8.74 -13.05
CA ASN A 128 12.26 -10.13 -13.27
C ASN A 128 13.51 -10.20 -14.18
N ALA A 129 14.08 -11.40 -14.35
CA ALA A 129 15.32 -11.59 -15.09
C ALA A 129 15.26 -11.09 -16.55
N GLU A 130 14.07 -11.19 -17.17
CA GLU A 130 13.81 -10.77 -18.54
C GLU A 130 13.44 -9.27 -18.66
N GLY A 131 13.32 -8.57 -17.53
CA GLY A 131 12.91 -7.16 -17.45
C GLY A 131 11.47 -6.90 -17.93
N THR A 132 10.65 -7.94 -18.05
CA THR A 132 9.27 -7.86 -18.54
C THR A 132 8.26 -7.51 -17.46
N LEU A 133 8.46 -8.01 -16.25
CA LEU A 133 7.54 -7.89 -15.13
C LEU A 133 8.22 -7.22 -13.96
N SER A 134 7.46 -6.50 -13.15
CA SER A 134 7.92 -5.92 -11.87
C SER A 134 6.74 -5.73 -10.94
N TRP A 135 6.98 -5.60 -9.64
CA TRP A 135 5.91 -5.33 -8.69
C TRP A 135 6.34 -4.45 -7.52
N GLU A 136 5.38 -3.78 -6.92
CA GLU A 136 5.51 -3.04 -5.67
C GLU A 136 4.22 -3.11 -4.84
N GLU A 137 4.36 -2.98 -3.53
CA GLU A 137 3.25 -2.66 -2.65
C GLU A 137 2.97 -1.16 -2.69
N VAL A 138 1.71 -0.80 -2.86
CA VAL A 138 1.25 0.59 -2.84
C VAL A 138 0.15 0.78 -1.80
N GLU A 139 -0.11 2.06 -1.51
CA GLU A 139 -1.17 2.48 -0.63
C GLU A 139 -2.56 2.33 -1.28
N CYS A 140 -3.58 2.96 -0.68
CA CYS A 140 -4.96 2.84 -1.12
C CYS A 140 -5.14 3.29 -2.59
N LEU A 141 -5.65 2.37 -3.42
CA LEU A 141 -5.97 2.61 -4.83
C LEU A 141 -7.44 2.98 -5.09
N GLY A 142 -8.22 3.22 -4.02
CA GLY A 142 -9.58 3.74 -4.14
C GLY A 142 -10.68 2.75 -4.54
N ALA A 143 -10.35 1.45 -4.70
CA ALA A 143 -11.31 0.39 -5.06
C ALA A 143 -11.67 -0.52 -3.86
N CYS A 144 -11.94 0.07 -2.69
CA CYS A 144 -12.04 -0.67 -1.43
C CYS A 144 -13.20 -1.68 -1.37
N VAL A 145 -14.35 -1.36 -1.97
CA VAL A 145 -15.49 -2.30 -2.03
C VAL A 145 -15.20 -3.49 -2.96
N ASN A 146 -14.15 -3.35 -3.77
CA ASN A 146 -13.66 -4.31 -4.74
C ASN A 146 -12.39 -5.03 -4.29
N ALA A 147 -12.06 -4.96 -3.00
CA ALA A 147 -10.86 -5.58 -2.44
C ALA A 147 -10.91 -7.13 -2.48
N PRO A 148 -9.75 -7.81 -2.62
CA PRO A 148 -8.42 -7.24 -2.83
C PRO A 148 -8.18 -6.94 -4.32
N MET A 149 -7.27 -6.00 -4.62
CA MET A 149 -7.08 -5.50 -5.98
C MET A 149 -5.61 -5.14 -6.26
N VAL A 150 -5.28 -5.09 -7.54
CA VAL A 150 -4.01 -4.54 -8.03
C VAL A 150 -4.29 -3.53 -9.13
N MET A 151 -3.31 -2.68 -9.42
CA MET A 151 -3.28 -1.87 -10.64
C MET A 151 -2.09 -2.32 -11.49
N ILE A 152 -2.34 -2.54 -12.78
CA ILE A 152 -1.28 -2.84 -13.74
C ILE A 152 -1.24 -1.66 -14.71
N PHE A 153 -0.15 -0.90 -14.64
CA PHE A 153 -0.04 0.43 -15.26
C PHE A 153 -1.19 1.37 -14.87
N LYS A 154 -2.21 1.50 -15.73
CA LYS A 154 -3.34 2.41 -15.56
C LYS A 154 -4.65 1.68 -15.23
N ASP A 155 -4.68 0.36 -15.42
CA ASP A 155 -5.90 -0.44 -15.32
C ASP A 155 -5.99 -1.13 -13.96
N THR A 156 -7.19 -1.10 -13.36
CA THR A 156 -7.48 -1.77 -12.09
C THR A 156 -7.96 -3.19 -12.35
N TYR A 157 -7.50 -4.14 -11.54
CA TYR A 157 -7.97 -5.53 -11.53
C TYR A 157 -8.37 -5.88 -10.11
N GLU A 158 -9.64 -6.22 -9.93
CA GLU A 158 -10.29 -6.18 -8.63
C GLU A 158 -10.98 -7.52 -8.28
N ASP A 159 -11.44 -7.70 -7.04
CA ASP A 159 -11.93 -8.98 -6.50
C ASP A 159 -10.98 -10.16 -6.73
N LEU A 160 -9.68 -9.91 -6.59
CA LEU A 160 -8.69 -10.91 -6.96
C LEU A 160 -8.63 -12.05 -5.95
N THR A 161 -8.45 -13.24 -6.48
CA THR A 161 -7.88 -14.36 -5.72
C THR A 161 -6.42 -14.54 -6.11
N PRO A 162 -5.59 -15.22 -5.29
CA PRO A 162 -4.21 -15.51 -5.66
C PRO A 162 -4.09 -16.26 -6.99
N GLU A 163 -4.99 -17.20 -7.25
CA GLU A 163 -5.04 -17.98 -8.49
C GLU A 163 -5.36 -17.07 -9.68
N ARG A 164 -6.37 -16.20 -9.53
CA ARG A 164 -6.75 -15.27 -10.59
C ARG A 164 -5.63 -14.26 -10.89
N LEU A 165 -4.95 -13.74 -9.87
CA LEU A 165 -3.80 -12.87 -10.10
C LEU A 165 -2.66 -13.60 -10.81
N ALA A 166 -2.39 -14.87 -10.47
CA ALA A 166 -1.38 -15.66 -11.16
C ALA A 166 -1.69 -15.82 -12.65
N GLU A 167 -2.94 -16.11 -13.00
CA GLU A 167 -3.41 -16.19 -14.39
C GLU A 167 -3.23 -14.85 -15.13
N ILE A 168 -3.52 -13.73 -14.47
CA ILE A 168 -3.34 -12.40 -15.05
C ILE A 168 -1.86 -12.14 -15.32
N ILE A 169 -0.99 -12.43 -14.36
CA ILE A 169 0.47 -12.28 -14.53
C ILE A 169 0.97 -13.12 -15.71
N ASP A 170 0.54 -14.37 -15.83
CA ASP A 170 0.90 -15.26 -16.96
C ASP A 170 0.39 -14.71 -18.32
N ALA A 171 -0.80 -14.10 -18.34
CA ALA A 171 -1.34 -13.46 -19.53
C ALA A 171 -0.47 -12.27 -19.95
N PHE A 172 -0.06 -11.41 -19.02
CA PHE A 172 0.83 -10.28 -19.31
C PHE A 172 2.22 -10.74 -19.78
N GLU A 173 2.79 -11.75 -19.13
CA GLU A 173 4.10 -12.32 -19.50
C GLU A 173 4.11 -12.87 -20.93
N THR A 174 3.03 -13.55 -21.32
CA THR A 174 2.85 -14.10 -22.66
C THR A 174 2.37 -13.08 -23.70
N GLY A 175 2.26 -11.80 -23.32
CA GLY A 175 1.85 -10.70 -24.22
C GLY A 175 0.36 -10.69 -24.56
N LYS A 176 -0.48 -11.32 -23.73
CA LYS A 176 -1.95 -11.40 -23.86
C LYS A 176 -2.67 -10.65 -22.74
N GLY A 177 -2.01 -9.69 -22.09
CA GLY A 177 -2.58 -8.92 -20.98
C GLY A 177 -3.84 -8.14 -21.38
N ASP A 178 -3.91 -7.69 -22.63
CA ASP A 178 -5.05 -7.02 -23.26
C ASP A 178 -6.33 -7.87 -23.30
N THR A 179 -6.21 -9.19 -23.22
CA THR A 179 -7.35 -10.10 -23.14
C THR A 179 -8.02 -10.11 -21.76
N VAL A 180 -7.35 -9.59 -20.72
CA VAL A 180 -7.89 -9.51 -19.38
C VAL A 180 -8.65 -8.19 -19.23
N ILE A 181 -9.97 -8.29 -19.08
CA ILE A 181 -10.84 -7.12 -18.93
C ILE A 181 -10.56 -6.43 -17.57
N PRO A 182 -10.26 -5.12 -17.55
CA PRO A 182 -10.12 -4.35 -16.32
C PRO A 182 -11.42 -4.29 -15.49
N GLY A 183 -11.26 -4.14 -14.18
CA GLY A 183 -12.32 -4.10 -13.18
C GLY A 183 -12.45 -5.39 -12.36
N PRO A 184 -13.64 -5.66 -11.79
CA PRO A 184 -13.89 -6.86 -11.00
C PRO A 184 -13.68 -8.14 -11.82
N GLN A 185 -12.92 -9.07 -11.26
CA GLN A 185 -12.69 -10.40 -11.85
C GLN A 185 -13.77 -11.42 -11.41
N THR A 186 -14.95 -10.93 -11.05
CA THR A 186 -16.12 -11.73 -10.64
C THR A 186 -17.33 -11.37 -11.50
N ALA A 187 -18.46 -12.05 -11.27
CA ALA A 187 -19.70 -11.78 -12.00
C ALA A 187 -20.42 -10.49 -11.57
N ARG A 188 -19.90 -9.72 -10.61
CA ARG A 188 -20.57 -8.50 -10.15
C ARG A 188 -20.37 -7.37 -11.17
N SER A 189 -21.34 -6.48 -11.25
CA SER A 189 -21.23 -5.27 -12.08
C SER A 189 -20.51 -4.17 -11.30
N VAL A 190 -19.27 -3.85 -11.70
CA VAL A 190 -18.45 -2.78 -11.09
C VAL A 190 -18.43 -2.90 -9.56
N SER A 191 -19.07 -1.99 -8.82
CA SER A 191 -19.13 -1.96 -7.35
C SER A 191 -20.45 -2.48 -6.76
N ALA A 192 -21.30 -3.11 -7.56
CA ALA A 192 -22.57 -3.66 -7.12
C ALA A 192 -22.38 -4.78 -6.08
N PRO A 193 -23.38 -5.01 -5.19
CA PRO A 193 -23.34 -6.11 -4.25
C PRO A 193 -23.14 -7.45 -4.94
N ILE A 194 -22.35 -8.32 -4.31
CA ILE A 194 -22.19 -9.70 -4.76
C ILE A 194 -23.54 -10.40 -4.58
N GLY A 195 -24.14 -10.86 -5.68
CA GLY A 195 -25.47 -11.47 -5.70
C GLY A 195 -26.55 -10.63 -6.39
N GLY A 196 -26.22 -9.44 -6.87
CA GLY A 196 -27.13 -8.62 -7.69
C GLY A 196 -27.46 -7.26 -7.06
N LEU A 197 -28.28 -6.49 -7.78
CA LEU A 197 -28.66 -5.14 -7.37
C LEU A 197 -29.61 -5.18 -6.17
N THR A 198 -29.20 -4.62 -5.04
CA THR A 198 -30.06 -4.37 -3.87
C THR A 198 -30.64 -2.95 -3.85
N SER A 199 -30.18 -2.10 -4.76
CA SER A 199 -30.64 -0.73 -5.01
C SER A 199 -30.47 -0.43 -6.51
N LEU A 200 -31.03 0.68 -6.99
CA LEU A 200 -31.03 1.02 -8.43
C LEU A 200 -31.65 -0.08 -9.31
N THR A 201 -32.67 -0.78 -8.80
CA THR A 201 -33.32 -1.92 -9.47
C THR A 201 -34.33 -1.50 -10.54
N GLU A 202 -34.83 -0.26 -10.48
CA GLU A 202 -35.90 0.23 -11.34
C GLU A 202 -35.39 1.36 -12.25
N GLU A 203 -35.21 1.05 -13.55
CA GLU A 203 -34.68 1.99 -14.54
C GLU A 203 -35.48 3.30 -14.59
N LYS A 204 -36.82 3.21 -14.53
CA LYS A 204 -37.69 4.40 -14.52
C LYS A 204 -37.47 5.28 -13.30
N ALA A 205 -37.22 4.70 -12.14
CA ALA A 205 -36.98 5.47 -10.92
C ALA A 205 -35.61 6.16 -10.97
N VAL A 206 -34.59 5.48 -11.51
CA VAL A 206 -33.26 6.05 -11.73
C VAL A 206 -33.31 7.21 -12.73
N LEU A 207 -33.92 6.99 -13.90
CA LEU A 207 -34.03 8.01 -14.95
C LEU A 207 -34.89 9.20 -14.54
N LYS A 208 -35.94 8.98 -13.73
CA LYS A 208 -36.72 10.08 -13.17
C LYS A 208 -35.87 10.91 -12.21
N ALA A 209 -35.13 10.26 -11.32
CA ALA A 209 -34.27 10.96 -10.36
C ALA A 209 -33.15 11.77 -11.05
N THR A 210 -32.54 11.25 -12.12
CA THR A 210 -31.53 12.00 -12.89
C THR A 210 -32.15 13.19 -13.61
N ARG A 211 -33.28 13.00 -14.29
CA ARG A 211 -34.01 14.09 -14.95
C ARG A 211 -34.46 15.17 -13.97
N ASP A 212 -34.95 14.78 -12.79
CA ASP A 212 -35.36 15.70 -11.74
C ASP A 212 -34.15 16.47 -11.18
N ARG A 213 -32.96 15.85 -11.11
CA ARG A 213 -31.71 16.52 -10.74
C ARG A 213 -31.26 17.51 -11.82
N GLU A 214 -31.22 17.10 -13.08
CA GLU A 214 -30.88 17.96 -14.21
C GLU A 214 -31.83 19.15 -14.30
N ALA A 215 -33.13 18.94 -14.10
CA ALA A 215 -34.12 20.01 -14.05
C ALA A 215 -33.89 20.98 -12.88
N ARG A 216 -33.46 20.50 -11.72
CA ARG A 216 -33.08 21.34 -10.56
C ARG A 216 -31.79 22.12 -10.80
N GLU A 217 -30.78 21.48 -11.38
CA GLU A 217 -29.50 22.11 -11.74
C GLU A 217 -29.70 23.16 -12.84
N ALA A 218 -30.53 22.87 -13.85
CA ALA A 218 -30.92 23.82 -14.88
C ALA A 218 -31.74 24.99 -14.29
N ALA A 219 -32.67 24.73 -13.38
CA ALA A 219 -33.41 25.79 -12.68
C ALA A 219 -32.50 26.65 -11.78
N MET A 220 -31.46 26.07 -11.18
CA MET A 220 -30.42 26.83 -10.46
C MET A 220 -29.50 27.63 -11.40
N ALA A 221 -29.29 27.16 -12.63
CA ALA A 221 -28.49 27.86 -13.63
C ALA A 221 -29.26 28.99 -14.35
N ASP A 222 -30.58 28.83 -14.55
CA ASP A 222 -31.49 29.84 -15.14
C ASP A 222 -31.85 30.96 -14.14
N ALA A 223 -31.70 30.72 -12.83
CA ALA A 223 -31.88 31.71 -11.77
C ALA A 223 -30.73 32.75 -11.69
N GLY A 224 -30.32 33.31 -12.83
CA GLY A 224 -29.22 34.25 -13.05
C GLY A 224 -28.63 34.98 -11.83
N GLU A 225 -27.33 34.78 -11.63
CA GLU A 225 -26.34 35.56 -10.85
C GLU A 225 -26.84 36.44 -9.69
N ALA A 226 -26.98 35.84 -8.48
CA ALA A 226 -26.55 36.46 -7.22
C ALA A 226 -26.59 35.46 -6.03
N ALA A 227 -25.62 34.55 -6.01
CA ALA A 227 -24.93 34.20 -4.77
C ALA A 227 -23.62 33.51 -5.17
N SER A 228 -22.52 34.25 -5.14
CA SER A 228 -21.23 33.60 -4.91
C SER A 228 -21.41 32.79 -3.63
N VAL A 229 -21.47 31.47 -3.70
CA VAL A 229 -21.28 30.66 -2.50
C VAL A 229 -19.88 31.04 -2.03
N PRO A 230 -19.73 31.76 -0.90
CA PRO A 230 -18.40 32.08 -0.43
C PRO A 230 -17.68 30.74 -0.23
N PRO A 231 -16.37 30.63 -0.55
CA PRO A 231 -15.61 29.45 -0.20
C PRO A 231 -15.91 29.12 1.25
N SER A 232 -16.14 27.84 1.53
CA SER A 232 -16.48 27.38 2.87
C SER A 232 -15.60 28.11 3.89
N LYS A 233 -16.20 28.62 4.97
CA LYS A 233 -15.43 29.26 6.06
C LYS A 233 -14.38 28.31 6.67
N SER A 234 -14.36 27.04 6.26
CA SER A 234 -13.32 26.05 6.52
C SER A 234 -11.93 26.45 6.00
N ALA A 235 -11.82 27.41 5.08
CA ALA A 235 -10.52 27.87 4.54
C ALA A 235 -10.03 29.24 5.08
N LYS A 236 -10.81 29.94 5.91
CA LYS A 236 -10.30 31.14 6.59
C LYS A 236 -9.74 30.74 7.95
N PRO A 237 -8.47 31.02 8.28
CA PRO A 237 -7.98 30.89 9.64
C PRO A 237 -8.92 31.69 10.55
N LYS A 238 -9.39 31.10 11.65
CA LYS A 238 -10.08 31.87 12.70
C LYS A 238 -9.06 32.81 13.32
N THR A 239 -8.88 34.02 12.83
CA THR A 239 -7.85 34.98 13.26
C THR A 239 -8.01 35.47 14.71
N ASP A 240 -9.15 35.12 15.30
CA ASP A 240 -9.61 35.40 16.65
C ASP A 240 -9.23 34.28 17.65
N ALA A 241 -8.70 33.14 17.16
CA ALA A 241 -8.06 32.14 18.02
C ALA A 241 -6.63 32.58 18.39
N PRO A 242 -6.17 32.29 19.62
CA PRO A 242 -4.85 32.71 20.09
C PRO A 242 -3.71 32.08 19.28
N GLU A 243 -3.88 30.99 18.53
CA GLU A 243 -2.80 30.45 17.70
C GLU A 243 -2.63 31.11 16.32
N THR A 244 -3.61 31.93 15.90
CA THR A 244 -3.74 32.47 14.53
C THR A 244 -3.88 33.99 14.51
N ASN A 245 -3.68 34.64 15.66
CA ASN A 245 -3.74 36.09 15.79
C ASN A 245 -2.51 36.76 15.14
N PRO A 246 -2.68 37.65 14.14
CA PRO A 246 -1.57 38.34 13.47
C PRO A 246 -0.75 39.28 14.38
N ALA A 247 -1.21 39.55 15.61
CA ALA A 247 -0.45 40.27 16.62
C ALA A 247 0.65 39.41 17.29
N ILE A 248 0.68 38.10 17.03
CA ILE A 248 1.72 37.21 17.56
C ILE A 248 2.99 37.38 16.73
N LYS A 249 4.02 37.87 17.39
CA LYS A 249 5.35 38.01 16.78
C LYS A 249 5.92 36.62 16.48
N THR A 250 6.34 36.43 15.24
CA THR A 250 7.13 35.26 14.81
C THR A 250 8.37 35.15 15.71
N PRO A 251 8.79 33.94 16.14
CA PRO A 251 10.01 33.79 16.96
C PRO A 251 11.30 34.22 16.24
N SER A 252 11.24 34.39 14.91
CA SER A 252 12.36 34.85 14.10
C SER A 252 12.29 36.37 13.90
N PRO A 253 13.34 37.13 14.25
CA PRO A 253 13.36 38.59 14.10
C PRO A 253 13.51 39.07 12.65
N GLU A 254 13.75 38.18 11.68
CA GLU A 254 13.94 38.55 10.28
C GLU A 254 12.67 38.36 9.44
N LYS A 255 12.24 39.43 8.77
CA LYS A 255 11.26 39.34 7.67
C LYS A 255 11.98 38.95 6.39
N ALA A 256 11.74 37.74 5.89
CA ALA A 256 12.23 37.33 4.58
C ALA A 256 11.61 38.25 3.51
N SER A 257 12.46 39.05 2.85
CA SER A 257 12.05 39.83 1.68
C SER A 257 12.18 38.96 0.43
N GLN A 258 11.24 39.07 -0.51
CA GLN A 258 11.32 38.37 -1.80
C GLN A 258 12.59 38.75 -2.60
N ASN A 259 13.12 39.95 -2.37
CA ASN A 259 14.41 40.38 -2.93
C ASN A 259 15.60 39.70 -2.25
N GLY A 260 15.48 39.36 -0.96
CA GLY A 260 16.46 38.56 -0.22
C GLY A 260 16.50 37.10 -0.69
N GLU A 261 15.36 36.50 -1.02
CA GLU A 261 15.31 35.16 -1.64
C GLU A 261 15.94 35.14 -3.04
N LYS A 262 15.72 36.19 -3.85
CA LYS A 262 16.40 36.35 -5.16
C LYS A 262 17.90 36.63 -5.03
N ALA A 263 18.34 37.30 -3.96
CA ALA A 263 19.76 37.57 -3.71
C ALA A 263 20.49 36.35 -3.10
N ALA A 264 19.78 35.50 -2.36
CA ALA A 264 20.30 34.26 -1.79
C ALA A 264 20.27 33.08 -2.77
N SER A 265 19.48 33.17 -3.85
CA SER A 265 19.63 32.28 -4.99
C SER A 265 20.89 32.67 -5.75
N VAL A 266 21.96 31.88 -5.59
CA VAL A 266 23.05 31.87 -6.57
C VAL A 266 22.41 31.60 -7.94
N GLY A 267 22.55 32.54 -8.86
CA GLY A 267 22.17 32.32 -10.25
C GLY A 267 22.82 31.04 -10.75
N ALA A 268 22.07 30.26 -11.53
CA ALA A 268 22.62 29.08 -12.17
C ALA A 268 23.93 29.47 -12.88
N PRO A 269 25.03 28.71 -12.69
CA PRO A 269 26.26 28.98 -13.40
C PRO A 269 25.95 28.99 -14.89
N VAL A 270 26.46 30.00 -15.61
CA VAL A 270 26.39 29.99 -17.07
C VAL A 270 27.09 28.72 -17.54
N HIS A 271 26.35 27.83 -18.21
CA HIS A 271 26.91 26.58 -18.72
C HIS A 271 28.11 26.89 -19.61
N SER A 272 29.30 26.41 -19.20
CA SER A 272 30.48 26.34 -20.06
C SER A 272 30.89 24.88 -20.20
N ALA A 273 31.03 24.42 -21.44
CA ALA A 273 31.42 23.04 -21.74
C ALA A 273 32.80 22.66 -21.15
N ALA A 274 33.65 23.65 -20.86
CA ALA A 274 34.98 23.43 -20.30
C ALA A 274 35.00 23.10 -18.80
N ALA A 275 33.90 23.37 -18.06
CA ALA A 275 33.86 23.24 -16.59
C ALA A 275 32.91 22.16 -16.07
N ALA A 276 32.28 21.37 -16.95
CA ALA A 276 31.20 20.43 -16.62
C ALA A 276 31.59 19.33 -15.61
N ASN A 277 32.89 19.08 -15.38
CA ASN A 277 33.40 17.98 -14.56
C ASN A 277 34.15 18.40 -13.29
N LYS A 278 33.99 19.63 -12.79
CA LYS A 278 34.56 20.03 -11.49
C LYS A 278 33.46 20.37 -10.49
N ALA A 279 33.39 19.60 -9.40
CA ALA A 279 32.56 19.92 -8.25
C ALA A 279 33.19 21.09 -7.46
N ALA A 280 32.35 21.93 -6.85
CA ALA A 280 32.82 22.99 -5.95
C ALA A 280 33.29 22.40 -4.61
N GLU A 281 34.43 22.88 -4.10
CA GLU A 281 35.15 22.35 -2.92
C GLU A 281 34.33 22.28 -1.60
N ALA A 282 33.16 22.92 -1.54
CA ALA A 282 32.34 22.98 -0.32
C ALA A 282 31.60 21.67 0.02
N VAL A 283 31.53 20.69 -0.88
CA VAL A 283 30.69 19.49 -0.73
C VAL A 283 31.46 18.25 -0.21
N GLU A 284 32.80 18.30 -0.20
CA GLU A 284 33.65 17.11 0.00
C GLU A 284 33.89 16.70 1.48
N LYS A 285 33.44 17.49 2.47
CA LYS A 285 33.84 17.29 3.87
C LYS A 285 32.92 16.45 4.75
N VAL A 286 31.91 15.76 4.21
CA VAL A 286 31.04 14.89 5.03
C VAL A 286 30.86 13.51 4.40
N GLU A 287 31.92 12.70 4.42
CA GLU A 287 31.83 11.27 4.20
C GLU A 287 32.47 10.50 5.36
N LYS A 288 31.63 9.92 6.22
CA LYS A 288 31.99 8.77 7.06
C LYS A 288 30.96 7.68 6.79
N GLN A 289 31.29 6.79 5.85
CA GLN A 289 30.56 5.55 5.63
C GLN A 289 30.66 4.65 6.87
N ARG A 290 29.51 4.14 7.35
CA ARG A 290 29.46 3.02 8.29
C ARG A 290 29.57 1.72 7.50
N SER A 291 30.54 0.88 7.84
CA SER A 291 30.75 -0.44 7.26
C SER A 291 29.63 -1.41 7.67
N GLY A 292 28.84 -1.89 6.70
CA GLY A 292 27.90 -3.00 6.87
C GLY A 292 28.62 -4.35 6.89
N ARG A 293 28.05 -5.31 7.63
CA ARG A 293 28.57 -6.68 7.81
C ARG A 293 28.34 -7.53 6.56
N ALA A 294 29.34 -8.33 6.19
CA ALA A 294 29.31 -9.22 5.03
C ALA A 294 28.25 -10.36 5.17
N PRO A 295 27.63 -10.81 4.07
CA PRO A 295 26.66 -11.90 4.08
C PRO A 295 27.33 -13.27 4.21
N HIS A 296 26.67 -14.21 4.90
CA HIS A 296 27.03 -15.63 4.94
C HIS A 296 26.34 -16.37 3.78
N ASP A 297 27.13 -17.13 3.02
CA ASP A 297 26.68 -18.12 2.04
C ASP A 297 26.20 -19.39 2.75
N GLU A 298 24.97 -19.83 2.47
CA GLU A 298 24.59 -21.25 2.50
C GLU A 298 23.71 -21.58 1.27
N PRO A 299 23.90 -22.75 0.63
CA PRO A 299 23.22 -23.09 -0.61
C PRO A 299 21.76 -23.49 -0.36
N VAL A 300 20.84 -22.80 -1.03
CA VAL A 300 19.40 -23.08 -0.98
C VAL A 300 19.10 -24.33 -1.80
N THR A 301 18.58 -25.37 -1.13
CA THR A 301 18.11 -26.60 -1.77
C THR A 301 16.88 -26.34 -2.63
N ALA A 302 16.89 -26.82 -3.87
CA ALA A 302 15.82 -26.69 -4.85
C ALA A 302 14.48 -27.25 -4.34
N PHE A 303 13.43 -26.43 -4.39
CA PHE A 303 12.06 -26.84 -4.12
C PHE A 303 11.49 -27.64 -5.32
N LYS A 304 11.04 -28.87 -5.09
CA LYS A 304 10.27 -29.66 -6.07
C LYS A 304 8.78 -29.45 -5.83
N ALA A 305 8.05 -29.05 -6.87
CA ALA A 305 6.60 -28.95 -6.86
C ALA A 305 5.94 -30.34 -6.62
N PRO A 306 4.92 -30.46 -5.77
CA PRO A 306 4.16 -31.70 -5.65
C PRO A 306 3.19 -31.86 -6.83
N GLU A 307 3.16 -33.07 -7.38
CA GLU A 307 2.33 -33.45 -8.53
C GLU A 307 0.82 -33.35 -8.24
N THR A 308 0.10 -32.98 -9.29
CA THR A 308 -1.34 -32.77 -9.36
C THR A 308 -2.13 -34.04 -9.06
N ARG A 309 -2.88 -34.04 -7.94
CA ARG A 309 -4.00 -34.98 -7.76
C ARG A 309 -5.27 -34.37 -8.34
N GLN A 310 -5.70 -34.91 -9.48
CA GLN A 310 -7.09 -34.77 -9.93
C GLN A 310 -8.02 -35.48 -8.93
N GLY A 311 -9.08 -34.80 -8.50
CA GLY A 311 -10.11 -35.41 -7.65
C GLY A 311 -11.14 -34.42 -7.11
N ALA A 312 -12.21 -34.26 -7.88
CA ALA A 312 -13.58 -33.87 -7.47
C ALA A 312 -13.81 -32.54 -6.72
N ALA A 313 -14.72 -31.74 -7.28
CA ALA A 313 -15.31 -30.56 -6.68
C ALA A 313 -15.72 -30.80 -5.21
N ARG A 314 -15.20 -29.96 -4.30
CA ARG A 314 -15.77 -29.77 -2.97
C ARG A 314 -16.20 -28.32 -2.81
N ALA A 315 -17.49 -28.14 -2.56
CA ALA A 315 -18.09 -26.90 -2.10
C ALA A 315 -17.32 -26.36 -0.87
N LYS A 316 -17.28 -25.02 -0.74
CA LYS A 316 -16.72 -24.31 0.42
C LYS A 316 -17.42 -24.78 1.70
N ALA A 317 -16.80 -25.71 2.43
CA ALA A 317 -17.15 -25.99 3.81
C ALA A 317 -16.43 -24.95 4.69
N GLN A 318 -17.19 -24.13 5.43
CA GLN A 318 -16.68 -23.56 6.67
C GLN A 318 -16.15 -24.73 7.51
N VAL A 319 -14.90 -24.65 7.96
CA VAL A 319 -14.39 -25.60 8.95
C VAL A 319 -15.29 -25.46 10.18
N ALA A 320 -16.17 -26.45 10.38
CA ALA A 320 -17.07 -26.47 11.52
C ALA A 320 -16.23 -26.47 12.80
N ARG A 321 -16.60 -25.64 13.78
CA ARG A 321 -15.96 -25.67 15.10
C ARG A 321 -16.02 -27.10 15.64
N PRO A 322 -14.93 -27.64 16.20
CA PRO A 322 -14.94 -28.96 16.82
C PRO A 322 -16.08 -29.10 17.84
N SER A 323 -16.72 -30.27 17.86
CA SER A 323 -17.87 -30.52 18.74
C SER A 323 -17.48 -30.48 20.21
N LEU A 324 -18.37 -29.94 21.06
CA LEU A 324 -18.18 -29.88 22.51
C LEU A 324 -18.15 -31.27 23.18
N GLY A 325 -18.58 -32.33 22.49
CA GLY A 325 -18.53 -33.73 22.94
C GLY A 325 -17.34 -34.53 22.39
N ASP A 326 -16.34 -33.88 21.79
CA ASP A 326 -15.15 -34.56 21.26
C ASP A 326 -14.28 -35.13 22.40
N ARG A 327 -13.72 -36.33 22.19
CA ARG A 327 -12.81 -37.00 23.14
C ARG A 327 -11.50 -36.22 23.36
N ASN A 328 -11.14 -35.36 22.41
CA ASN A 328 -9.93 -34.54 22.44
C ASN A 328 -10.17 -33.16 23.05
N ARG A 329 -11.40 -32.86 23.50
CA ARG A 329 -11.67 -31.64 24.27
C ARG A 329 -10.98 -31.74 25.63
N PRO A 330 -10.20 -30.72 26.06
CA PRO A 330 -9.61 -30.74 27.39
C PRO A 330 -10.67 -30.80 28.49
N ALA A 331 -10.37 -31.54 29.55
CA ALA A 331 -11.26 -31.68 30.70
C ALA A 331 -11.50 -30.33 31.40
N GLY A 332 -12.75 -29.87 31.37
CA GLY A 332 -13.19 -28.70 32.12
C GLY A 332 -13.46 -29.06 33.58
N ILE A 333 -13.24 -28.09 34.47
CA ILE A 333 -13.63 -28.16 35.89
C ILE A 333 -14.76 -27.16 36.16
N GLU A 334 -15.53 -27.38 37.22
CA GLU A 334 -16.39 -26.32 37.76
C GLU A 334 -15.52 -25.16 38.29
N LYS A 335 -16.06 -23.94 38.21
CA LYS A 335 -15.31 -22.72 38.54
C LYS A 335 -14.72 -22.81 39.96
N PRO A 336 -13.38 -22.86 40.10
CA PRO A 336 -12.73 -22.96 41.41
C PRO A 336 -12.86 -21.66 42.21
N ALA A 337 -12.66 -21.74 43.53
CA ALA A 337 -12.66 -20.56 44.41
C ALA A 337 -11.51 -19.58 44.09
N VAL A 338 -10.40 -20.10 43.54
CA VAL A 338 -9.26 -19.32 43.05
C VAL A 338 -9.12 -19.57 41.56
N VAL A 339 -9.29 -18.52 40.76
CA VAL A 339 -9.17 -18.54 39.30
C VAL A 339 -7.87 -17.83 38.92
N ASP A 340 -7.06 -18.46 38.07
CA ASP A 340 -5.83 -17.85 37.58
C ASP A 340 -6.13 -16.81 36.49
N ASP A 341 -5.30 -15.77 36.40
CA ASP A 341 -5.37 -14.79 35.31
C ASP A 341 -4.72 -15.37 34.05
N LEU A 342 -5.53 -16.03 33.20
CA LEU A 342 -5.04 -16.68 31.99
C LEU A 342 -4.49 -15.69 30.97
N LYS A 343 -4.82 -14.39 31.08
CA LYS A 343 -4.26 -13.34 30.20
C LYS A 343 -2.76 -13.17 30.39
N LEU A 344 -2.16 -13.70 31.45
CA LEU A 344 -0.70 -13.73 31.62
C LEU A 344 0.01 -14.66 30.63
N ILE A 345 -0.71 -15.51 29.91
CA ILE A 345 -0.17 -16.29 28.80
C ILE A 345 -0.20 -15.43 27.53
N SER A 346 0.96 -15.21 26.94
CA SER A 346 1.07 -14.42 25.71
C SER A 346 0.19 -14.98 24.61
N GLY A 347 -0.75 -14.15 24.16
CA GLY A 347 -1.73 -14.49 23.13
C GLY A 347 -3.12 -14.84 23.65
N VAL A 348 -3.30 -14.97 24.97
CA VAL A 348 -4.60 -15.04 25.63
C VAL A 348 -5.05 -13.63 26.01
N GLY A 349 -6.01 -13.07 25.26
CA GLY A 349 -6.67 -11.80 25.63
C GLY A 349 -7.96 -12.02 26.42
N PRO A 350 -8.62 -10.95 26.91
CA PRO A 350 -9.85 -11.05 27.71
C PRO A 350 -10.98 -11.85 27.04
N LYS A 351 -11.10 -11.73 25.71
CA LYS A 351 -12.07 -12.50 24.92
C LYS A 351 -11.77 -14.00 24.90
N ILE A 352 -10.49 -14.34 24.83
CA ILE A 352 -10.03 -15.73 24.74
C ILE A 352 -10.13 -16.38 26.12
N GLU A 353 -9.74 -15.67 27.17
CA GLU A 353 -9.97 -16.07 28.57
C GLU A 353 -11.45 -16.36 28.83
N GLY A 354 -12.36 -15.50 28.38
CA GLY A 354 -13.80 -15.75 28.49
C GLY A 354 -14.27 -17.04 27.80
N ILE A 355 -13.70 -17.37 26.64
CA ILE A 355 -14.01 -18.62 25.94
C ILE A 355 -13.43 -19.83 26.69
N LEU A 356 -12.19 -19.74 27.20
CA LEU A 356 -11.56 -20.79 28.00
C LEU A 356 -12.34 -21.07 29.29
N HIS A 357 -12.80 -20.02 29.97
CA HIS A 357 -13.70 -20.13 31.13
C HIS A 357 -15.00 -20.86 30.76
N SER A 358 -15.61 -20.53 29.63
CA SER A 358 -16.83 -21.23 29.16
C SER A 358 -16.60 -22.71 28.84
N LEU A 359 -15.36 -23.11 28.55
CA LEU A 359 -14.95 -24.50 28.34
C LEU A 359 -14.60 -25.22 29.65
N GLY A 360 -14.54 -24.52 30.78
CA GLY A 360 -14.20 -25.05 32.09
C GLY A 360 -12.70 -24.96 32.42
N ILE A 361 -11.94 -24.11 31.72
CA ILE A 361 -10.50 -23.95 31.92
C ILE A 361 -10.26 -22.66 32.70
N TYR A 362 -9.82 -22.77 33.95
CA TYR A 362 -9.71 -21.63 34.88
C TYR A 362 -8.31 -21.48 35.51
N THR A 363 -7.40 -22.43 35.28
CA THR A 363 -6.09 -22.47 35.95
C THR A 363 -4.93 -22.69 34.98
N PHE A 364 -3.75 -22.18 35.29
CA PHE A 364 -2.51 -22.45 34.55
C PHE A 364 -2.17 -23.95 34.57
N ALA A 365 -2.50 -24.65 35.66
CA ALA A 365 -2.27 -26.09 35.80
C ALA A 365 -3.03 -26.89 34.73
N GLN A 366 -4.25 -26.49 34.37
CA GLN A 366 -5.02 -27.15 33.30
C GLN A 366 -4.35 -26.95 31.94
N VAL A 367 -3.96 -25.72 31.59
CA VAL A 367 -3.29 -25.42 30.32
C VAL A 367 -1.92 -26.09 30.25
N ALA A 368 -1.19 -26.14 31.36
CA ALA A 368 0.10 -26.82 31.47
C ALA A 368 0.03 -28.34 31.26
N ALA A 369 -1.14 -28.95 31.50
CA ALA A 369 -1.36 -30.39 31.38
C ALA A 369 -1.88 -30.82 30.00
N TRP A 370 -2.17 -29.89 29.08
CA TRP A 370 -2.70 -30.20 27.77
C TRP A 370 -1.76 -31.08 26.94
N LYS A 371 -2.34 -32.13 26.35
CA LYS A 371 -1.70 -33.01 25.37
C LYS A 371 -1.81 -32.41 23.97
N THR A 372 -1.02 -32.93 23.02
CA THR A 372 -1.05 -32.48 21.61
C THR A 372 -2.46 -32.47 21.01
N ALA A 373 -3.24 -33.54 21.22
CA ALA A 373 -4.62 -33.62 20.73
C ALA A 373 -5.55 -32.55 21.34
N GLU A 374 -5.36 -32.21 22.62
CA GLU A 374 -6.14 -31.16 23.30
C GLU A 374 -5.76 -29.77 22.81
N ARG A 375 -4.47 -29.53 22.55
CA ARG A 375 -3.97 -28.29 21.94
C ARG A 375 -4.56 -28.09 20.54
N GLU A 376 -4.53 -29.11 19.70
CA GLU A 376 -5.08 -29.08 18.34
C GLU A 376 -6.59 -28.84 18.35
N TRP A 377 -7.31 -29.47 19.29
CA TRP A 377 -8.75 -29.26 19.45
C TRP A 377 -9.06 -27.82 19.86
N VAL A 378 -8.38 -27.27 20.87
CA VAL A 378 -8.60 -25.88 21.33
C VAL A 378 -8.18 -24.88 20.25
N ASP A 379 -7.09 -25.13 19.53
CA ASP A 379 -6.64 -24.30 18.42
C ASP A 379 -7.67 -24.27 17.28
N GLY A 380 -8.26 -25.43 16.94
CA GLY A 380 -9.37 -25.53 16.00
C GLY A 380 -10.65 -24.84 16.50
N TYR A 381 -10.97 -24.97 17.79
CA TYR A 381 -12.14 -24.34 18.40
C TYR A 381 -12.04 -22.82 18.44
N LEU A 382 -10.84 -22.29 18.70
CA LEU A 382 -10.53 -20.87 18.69
C LEU A 382 -10.18 -20.32 17.28
N ASN A 383 -10.11 -21.19 16.27
CA ASN A 383 -9.75 -20.88 14.89
C ASN A 383 -8.37 -20.20 14.74
N PHE A 384 -7.38 -20.75 15.43
CA PHE A 384 -6.05 -20.17 15.60
C PHE A 384 -4.98 -20.67 14.63
N LYS A 385 -5.22 -21.78 13.94
CA LYS A 385 -4.35 -22.31 12.88
C LYS A 385 -2.89 -22.53 13.35
N GLY A 386 -2.72 -23.14 14.52
CA GLY A 386 -1.44 -23.52 15.11
C GLY A 386 -0.83 -22.50 16.06
N ARG A 387 -1.56 -21.43 16.42
CA ARG A 387 -1.05 -20.36 17.30
C ARG A 387 -0.71 -20.88 18.69
N ILE A 388 -1.48 -21.82 19.23
CA ILE A 388 -1.26 -22.33 20.60
C ILE A 388 0.14 -22.95 20.72
N GLU A 389 0.61 -23.61 19.66
CA GLU A 389 1.95 -24.20 19.61
C GLU A 389 3.03 -23.15 19.36
N ARG A 390 2.83 -22.30 18.36
CA ARG A 390 3.80 -21.25 18.01
C ARG A 390 4.06 -20.27 19.16
N ASP A 391 3.02 -19.95 19.91
CA ASP A 391 3.08 -19.03 21.04
C ASP A 391 3.41 -19.80 22.35
N ASP A 392 3.76 -21.10 22.32
CA ASP A 392 4.28 -21.85 23.47
C ASP A 392 3.36 -21.85 24.73
N TRP A 393 2.04 -21.86 24.55
CA TRP A 393 1.08 -21.67 25.65
C TRP A 393 1.27 -22.63 26.83
N VAL A 394 1.51 -23.91 26.55
CA VAL A 394 1.71 -24.93 27.58
C VAL A 394 2.99 -24.67 28.39
N LYS A 395 4.05 -24.20 27.74
CA LYS A 395 5.33 -23.89 28.39
C LYS A 395 5.22 -22.64 29.27
N GLN A 396 4.50 -21.63 28.80
CA GLN A 396 4.18 -20.43 29.56
C GLN A 396 3.33 -20.75 30.80
N ALA A 397 2.26 -21.55 30.61
CA ALA A 397 1.40 -22.00 31.68
C ALA A 397 2.18 -22.83 32.73
N LYS A 398 3.12 -23.68 32.31
CA LYS A 398 4.00 -24.43 33.25
C LYS A 398 4.86 -23.50 34.11
N ALA A 399 5.41 -22.43 33.54
CA ALA A 399 6.19 -21.46 34.31
C ALA A 399 5.32 -20.68 35.30
N LEU A 400 4.13 -20.25 34.86
CA LEU A 400 3.17 -19.53 35.71
C LEU A 400 2.60 -20.41 36.84
N ALA A 401 2.30 -21.67 36.56
CA ALA A 401 1.83 -22.64 37.57
C ALA A 401 2.90 -22.98 38.62
N LYS A 402 4.19 -22.92 38.26
CA LYS A 402 5.29 -23.31 39.15
C LYS A 402 5.74 -22.19 40.10
N GLY A 403 5.70 -20.94 39.66
CA GLY A 403 6.15 -19.82 40.51
C GLY A 403 5.67 -18.45 40.06
N GLY A 404 4.54 -18.41 39.35
CA GLY A 404 3.89 -17.18 38.89
C GLY A 404 4.80 -16.32 38.00
N VAL A 405 4.61 -15.00 38.09
CA VAL A 405 5.32 -14.01 37.26
C VAL A 405 6.84 -14.07 37.45
N ALA A 406 7.33 -14.38 38.66
CA ALA A 406 8.76 -14.46 38.93
C ALA A 406 9.43 -15.63 38.17
N GLU A 407 8.79 -16.80 38.19
CA GLU A 407 9.28 -17.97 37.44
C GLU A 407 9.13 -17.76 35.92
N TYR A 408 8.07 -17.08 35.48
CA TYR A 408 7.91 -16.71 34.08
C TYR A 408 9.05 -15.80 33.59
N ILE A 409 9.41 -14.77 34.35
CA ILE A 409 10.54 -13.88 34.01
C ILE A 409 11.86 -14.67 34.00
N ARG A 410 12.06 -15.60 34.94
CA ARG A 410 13.26 -16.44 34.98
C ARG A 410 13.38 -17.35 33.75
N VAL A 411 12.27 -17.91 33.25
CA VAL A 411 12.26 -18.86 32.12
C VAL A 411 12.30 -18.14 30.77
N PHE A 412 11.63 -16.99 30.63
CA PHE A 412 11.46 -16.31 29.34
C PHE A 412 12.22 -14.99 29.21
N GLY A 413 12.88 -14.50 30.27
CA GLY A 413 13.67 -13.26 30.26
C GLY A 413 12.85 -11.97 30.09
N LYS A 414 11.52 -12.07 30.15
CA LYS A 414 10.58 -10.95 29.94
C LYS A 414 9.37 -11.08 30.87
N LYS A 415 8.70 -9.97 31.13
CA LYS A 415 7.42 -9.97 31.86
C LYS A 415 6.32 -10.62 31.01
N PRO A 416 5.36 -11.34 31.62
CA PRO A 416 4.14 -11.76 30.93
C PRO A 416 3.37 -10.52 30.46
N VAL A 417 2.75 -10.62 29.28
CA VAL A 417 2.14 -9.49 28.54
C VAL A 417 0.63 -9.66 28.48
#